data_AF-A0A5J4FWT6-F1
#
_entry.id   AF-A0A5J4FWT6-F1
#
_cell.length_a   1.000
_cell.length_b   1.000
_cell.length_c   1.000
_cell.angle_alpha   90.00
_cell.angle_beta   90.00
_cell.angle_gamma   90.00
#
_symmetry.space_group_name_H-M   'P 1'
#
loop_
_entity.id
_entity.type
_entity.pdbx_description
1 polymer ?
#
loop_
_entity_poly.entity_id
_entity_poly.type
_entity_poly.pdbx_seq_one_letter_code
_entity_poly.pdbx_strand_id
1 'polypeptide(L)'
;MSKKLEKSYRFAGFSAGYISIILTIILGSFFYFQGAINVTYLILNFIVCFITCFLMIQLRIEKLIYRRIKEIYDEVTLLDASSLSQQQVSTDMKTLTKQIGRFAENKKLEIETLKIRENYRKEFIGNVSHELKTPLFTVQGYILTLLDGAMKDKSVRKKYLKRANKGVERLIYIVKDLDMISKLEVGGLQLQKERFNIIKLIQNVFDLLEMKAAKKKINLIFDIDYKSTGPIEVYADQERIQQVVTNLIVNSIKYGKNNGSIEVSVEDLIKNKVIVRVTDNGEGIEAQHINRVFERFYRVDKSGSRKEGGSGLGLSIVKHILEAHSEKIYVESQYGVGSEFSFTMEKAK
;
A
#
# COMPACT_ATOMS: atom_id res chain seq x y z
N MET A 1 19.14 34.82 17.43
CA MET A 1 18.59 35.03 18.79
C MET A 1 18.81 36.47 19.31
N SER A 2 19.98 37.11 19.08
CA SER A 2 20.29 38.44 19.65
C SER A 2 19.36 39.59 19.20
N LYS A 3 19.00 39.68 17.90
CA LYS A 3 18.09 40.74 17.39
C LYS A 3 16.66 40.69 17.98
N LYS A 4 16.18 39.53 18.45
CA LYS A 4 14.85 39.40 19.08
C LYS A 4 14.87 39.83 20.55
N LEU A 5 15.97 39.55 21.25
CA LEU A 5 16.21 40.06 22.60
C LEU A 5 16.22 41.60 22.59
N GLU A 6 16.91 42.22 21.63
CA GLU A 6 16.94 43.69 21.48
C GLU A 6 15.55 44.32 21.33
N LYS A 7 14.64 43.69 20.57
CA LYS A 7 13.26 44.21 20.40
C LYS A 7 12.44 44.08 21.68
N SER A 8 12.62 43.00 22.44
CA SER A 8 11.95 42.79 23.74
C SER A 8 12.42 43.82 24.77
N TYR A 9 13.74 44.03 24.88
CA TYR A 9 14.32 45.04 25.78
C TYR A 9 13.87 46.46 25.42
N ARG A 10 13.78 46.79 24.13
CA ARG A 10 13.25 48.09 23.68
C ARG A 10 11.79 48.28 24.08
N PHE A 11 10.93 47.27 23.87
CA PHE A 11 9.52 47.34 24.25
C PHE A 11 9.32 47.46 25.78
N ALA A 12 10.07 46.68 26.56
CA ALA A 12 10.06 46.76 28.02
C ALA A 12 10.54 48.14 28.50
N GLY A 13 11.58 48.70 27.88
CA GLY A 13 12.11 50.03 28.18
C GLY A 13 11.11 51.15 27.92
N PHE A 14 10.47 51.18 26.74
CA PHE A 14 9.46 52.20 26.44
C PHE A 14 8.23 52.10 27.36
N SER A 15 7.77 50.88 27.64
CA SER A 15 6.60 50.66 28.50
C SER A 15 6.90 51.04 29.95
N ALA A 16 8.06 50.65 30.49
CA ALA A 16 8.50 51.03 31.83
C ALA A 16 8.72 52.54 31.95
N GLY A 17 9.26 53.18 30.90
CA GLY A 17 9.40 54.64 30.83
C GLY A 17 8.06 55.36 30.95
N TYR A 18 7.07 54.98 30.13
CA TYR A 18 5.75 55.60 30.15
C TYR A 18 5.05 55.45 31.51
N ILE A 19 5.11 54.25 32.10
CA ILE A 19 4.54 53.97 33.43
C ILE A 19 5.21 54.82 34.50
N SER A 20 6.55 54.94 34.44
CA SER A 20 7.32 55.69 35.44
C SER A 20 7.09 57.20 35.34
N ILE A 21 6.94 57.74 34.13
CA ILE A 21 6.59 59.14 33.90
C ILE A 21 5.21 59.44 34.52
N ILE A 22 4.20 58.60 34.24
CA ILE A 22 2.85 58.79 34.78
C ILE A 22 2.86 58.75 36.31
N LEU A 23 3.52 57.75 36.91
CA LEU A 23 3.65 57.62 38.36
C LEU A 23 4.33 58.84 38.98
N THR A 24 5.39 59.33 38.35
CA THR A 24 6.14 60.50 38.83
C THR A 24 5.32 61.79 38.73
N ILE A 25 4.51 61.96 37.67
CA ILE A 25 3.58 63.10 37.53
C ILE A 25 2.50 63.06 38.61
N ILE A 26 1.91 61.89 38.88
CA ILE A 26 0.90 61.72 39.94
C ILE A 26 1.51 62.06 41.30
N LEU A 27 2.70 61.54 41.60
CA LEU A 27 3.40 61.80 42.86
C LEU A 27 3.82 63.27 42.99
N GLY A 28 4.29 63.88 41.89
CA GLY A 28 4.64 65.30 41.83
C GLY A 28 3.45 66.22 42.07
N SER A 29 2.28 65.88 41.50
CA SER A 29 1.02 66.58 41.76
C SER A 29 0.62 66.49 43.24
N PHE A 30 0.76 65.31 43.85
CA PHE A 30 0.48 65.12 45.28
C PHE A 30 1.39 65.96 46.18
N PHE A 31 2.70 66.01 45.90
CA PHE A 31 3.64 66.84 46.66
C PHE A 31 3.45 68.34 46.44
N TYR A 32 2.95 68.75 45.26
CA TYR A 32 2.57 70.13 44.98
C TYR A 32 1.44 70.58 45.92
N PHE A 33 0.41 69.76 46.13
CA PHE A 33 -0.68 70.05 47.07
C PHE A 33 -0.24 70.16 48.53
N GLN A 34 0.86 69.50 48.93
CA GLN A 34 1.41 69.56 50.29
C GLN A 34 2.44 70.69 50.50
N GLY A 35 2.80 71.44 49.45
CA GLY A 35 3.76 72.55 49.54
C GLY A 35 5.22 72.14 49.81
N ALA A 36 5.55 70.84 49.73
CA ALA A 36 6.86 70.28 50.07
C ALA A 36 7.51 69.60 48.86
N ILE A 37 7.69 70.33 47.76
CA ILE A 37 8.27 69.76 46.54
C ILE A 37 9.78 69.67 46.70
N ASN A 38 10.30 68.44 46.63
CA ASN A 38 11.72 68.20 46.55
C ASN A 38 12.05 67.43 45.26
N VAL A 39 12.75 68.11 44.35
CA VAL A 39 13.09 67.60 43.02
C VAL A 39 13.94 66.34 43.09
N THR A 40 14.83 66.22 44.10
CA THR A 40 15.68 65.05 44.29
C THR A 40 14.85 63.79 44.58
N TYR A 41 13.78 63.90 45.37
CA TYR A 41 12.90 62.76 45.65
C TYR A 41 12.10 62.32 44.42
N LEU A 42 11.68 63.26 43.56
CA LEU A 42 10.98 62.93 42.32
C LEU A 42 11.88 62.21 41.31
N ILE A 43 13.14 62.63 41.17
CA ILE A 43 14.12 61.96 40.30
C ILE A 43 14.43 60.57 40.83
N LEU A 44 14.64 60.41 42.14
CA LEU A 44 14.90 59.11 42.76
C LEU A 44 13.72 58.16 42.58
N ASN A 45 12.50 58.65 42.78
CA ASN A 45 11.27 57.86 42.59
C ASN A 45 11.15 57.38 41.13
N PHE A 46 11.39 58.26 40.16
CA PHE A 46 11.37 57.91 38.74
C PHE A 46 12.34 56.76 38.42
N ILE A 47 13.58 56.83 38.91
CA ILE A 47 14.61 55.81 38.66
C ILE A 47 14.19 54.46 39.28
N VAL A 48 13.69 54.47 40.52
CA VAL A 48 13.26 53.23 41.21
C VAL A 48 12.05 52.59 40.51
N CYS A 49 11.04 53.39 40.15
CA CYS A 49 9.87 52.91 39.40
C CYS A 49 10.28 52.36 38.03
N PHE A 50 11.20 53.04 37.34
CA PHE A 50 11.67 52.59 36.03
C PHE A 50 12.36 51.23 36.10
N ILE A 51 13.30 51.06 37.02
CA ILE A 51 14.05 49.80 37.19
C ILE A 51 13.11 48.66 37.57
N THR A 52 12.21 48.88 38.53
CA THR A 52 11.28 47.84 39.01
C THR A 52 10.28 47.42 37.93
N CYS A 53 9.66 48.37 37.22
CA CYS A 53 8.74 48.07 36.11
C CYS A 53 9.45 47.38 34.95
N PHE A 54 10.65 47.84 34.58
CA PHE A 54 11.43 47.24 33.50
C PHE A 54 11.74 45.77 33.79
N LEU A 55 12.21 45.46 35.01
CA LEU A 55 12.57 44.11 35.41
C LEU A 55 11.34 43.18 35.45
N MET A 56 10.20 43.65 35.98
CA MET A 56 8.93 42.91 36.00
C MET A 56 8.44 42.55 34.59
N ILE A 57 8.44 43.52 33.67
CA ILE A 57 7.98 43.34 32.29
C ILE A 57 8.92 42.37 31.56
N GLN A 58 10.23 42.54 31.74
CA GLN A 58 11.24 41.68 31.12
C GLN A 58 11.05 40.21 31.54
N LEU A 59 10.93 39.94 32.84
CA LEU A 59 10.72 38.59 33.37
C LEU A 59 9.41 37.96 32.86
N ARG A 60 8.33 38.75 32.75
CA ARG A 60 7.05 38.24 32.21
C ARG A 60 7.15 37.89 30.73
N ILE A 61 7.79 38.73 29.91
CA ILE A 61 7.95 38.48 28.48
C ILE A 61 8.80 37.22 28.26
N GLU A 62 9.91 37.09 28.99
CA GLU A 62 10.79 35.92 28.91
C GLU A 62 10.04 34.63 29.27
N LYS A 63 9.28 34.64 30.37
CA LYS A 63 8.46 33.49 30.80
C LYS A 63 7.36 33.15 29.79
N LEU A 64 6.73 34.14 29.16
CA LEU A 64 5.69 33.94 28.16
C LEU A 64 6.24 33.35 26.86
N ILE A 65 7.41 33.84 26.42
CA ILE A 65 8.11 33.29 25.25
C ILE A 65 8.55 31.85 25.54
N TYR A 66 9.16 31.59 26.70
CA TYR A 66 9.60 30.25 27.09
C TYR A 66 8.44 29.26 27.14
N ARG A 67 7.30 29.63 27.76
CA ARG A 67 6.14 28.74 27.86
C ARG A 67 5.56 28.39 26.48
N ARG A 68 5.38 29.37 25.60
CA ARG A 68 4.89 29.11 24.22
C ARG A 68 5.89 28.29 23.39
N ILE A 69 7.19 28.54 23.54
CA ILE A 69 8.21 27.73 22.85
C ILE A 69 8.17 26.30 23.36
N LYS A 70 8.03 26.08 24.67
CA LYS A 70 7.95 24.75 25.26
C LYS A 70 6.70 23.99 24.79
N GLU A 71 5.54 24.66 24.76
CA GLU A 71 4.29 24.07 24.22
C GLU A 71 4.48 23.61 22.76
N ILE A 72 5.14 24.41 21.91
CA ILE A 72 5.45 24.04 20.52
C ILE A 72 6.51 22.92 20.44
N TYR A 73 7.51 22.94 21.33
CA TYR A 73 8.58 21.97 21.37
C TYR A 73 8.09 20.59 21.81
N ASP A 74 7.24 20.52 22.82
CA ASP A 74 6.65 19.28 23.33
C ASP A 74 5.70 18.64 22.29
N GLU A 75 5.04 19.45 21.45
CA GLU A 75 4.19 18.98 20.35
C GLU A 75 5.03 18.40 19.18
N VAL A 76 6.23 18.94 18.96
CA VAL A 76 7.14 18.54 17.87
C VAL A 76 8.10 17.40 18.27
N THR A 77 8.50 17.30 19.54
CA THR A 77 9.43 16.26 20.02
C THR A 77 8.83 14.87 20.11
N LEU A 78 7.51 14.74 19.98
CA LEU A 78 6.86 13.45 19.71
C LEU A 78 7.24 12.87 18.33
N LEU A 79 7.90 13.65 17.45
CA LEU A 79 8.24 13.30 16.07
C LEU A 79 9.64 13.86 15.68
N ASP A 80 10.71 13.17 16.09
CA ASP A 80 12.10 13.29 15.60
C ASP A 80 12.64 14.72 15.27
N ALA A 81 13.17 15.38 16.31
CA ALA A 81 13.76 16.72 16.28
C ALA A 81 15.04 16.89 15.42
N SER A 82 15.56 15.83 14.80
CA SER A 82 16.80 15.85 14.02
C SER A 82 16.66 16.47 12.62
N SER A 83 15.44 16.53 12.07
CA SER A 83 15.19 16.98 10.69
C SER A 83 14.87 18.48 10.53
N LEU A 84 14.55 19.19 11.62
CA LEU A 84 14.15 20.61 11.59
C LEU A 84 15.34 21.59 11.62
N SER A 85 16.56 21.11 11.89
CA SER A 85 17.76 21.95 12.02
C SER A 85 18.23 22.58 10.71
N GLN A 86 17.74 22.14 9.55
CA GLN A 86 18.36 22.42 8.26
C GLN A 86 17.57 23.39 7.36
N GLN A 87 16.40 23.88 7.79
CA GLN A 87 15.61 24.83 7.02
C GLN A 87 15.75 26.27 7.55
N GLN A 88 16.16 27.17 6.65
CA GLN A 88 16.34 28.60 6.91
C GLN A 88 15.09 29.20 7.58
N VAL A 89 15.28 29.72 8.78
CA VAL A 89 14.24 30.39 9.57
C VAL A 89 13.74 31.62 8.81
N SER A 90 12.54 31.53 8.23
CA SER A 90 11.88 32.69 7.62
C SER A 90 11.61 33.75 8.69
N THR A 91 11.87 35.02 8.37
CA THR A 91 11.71 36.16 9.30
C THR A 91 10.27 36.37 9.76
N ASP A 92 9.30 35.80 9.04
CA ASP A 92 7.88 35.87 9.33
C ASP A 92 7.38 34.63 10.10
N MET A 93 6.86 34.86 11.31
CA MET A 93 6.30 33.81 12.16
C MET A 93 5.08 33.11 11.54
N LYS A 94 4.30 33.81 10.72
CA LYS A 94 3.12 33.24 10.06
C LYS A 94 3.54 32.21 9.00
N THR A 95 4.59 32.51 8.26
CA THR A 95 5.19 31.63 7.25
C THR A 95 5.78 30.37 7.89
N LEU A 96 6.52 30.51 8.99
CA LEU A 96 7.08 29.37 9.74
C LEU A 96 5.98 28.44 10.30
N THR A 97 4.92 29.01 10.88
CA THR A 97 3.79 28.23 11.41
C THR A 97 3.11 27.42 10.31
N LYS A 98 2.93 28.01 9.12
CA LYS A 98 2.36 27.33 7.95
C LYS A 98 3.27 26.21 7.42
N GLN A 99 4.59 26.41 7.41
CA GLN A 99 5.56 25.40 6.98
C GLN A 99 5.60 24.20 7.94
N ILE A 100 5.59 24.46 9.25
CA ILE A 100 5.55 23.41 10.28
C ILE A 100 4.25 22.61 10.17
N GLY A 101 3.10 23.27 10.00
CA GLY A 101 1.83 22.58 9.80
C GLY A 101 1.84 21.64 8.59
N ARG A 102 2.36 22.10 7.44
CA ARG A 102 2.54 21.26 6.24
C ARG A 102 3.52 20.12 6.45
N PHE A 103 4.61 20.35 7.19
CA PHE A 103 5.58 19.30 7.51
C PHE A 103 4.96 18.21 8.38
N ALA A 104 4.23 18.61 9.44
CA ALA A 104 3.53 17.68 10.32
C ALA A 104 2.47 16.86 9.55
N GLU A 105 1.72 17.50 8.65
CA GLU A 105 0.74 16.82 7.79
C GLU A 105 1.41 15.81 6.84
N ASN A 106 2.47 16.21 6.13
CA ASN A 106 3.21 15.32 5.26
C ASN A 106 3.83 14.14 6.02
N LYS A 107 4.39 14.40 7.22
CA LYS A 107 4.95 13.34 8.07
C LYS A 107 3.87 12.41 8.61
N LYS A 108 2.70 12.93 8.97
CA LYS A 108 1.56 12.11 9.36
C LYS A 108 1.14 11.17 8.23
N LEU A 109 1.00 11.69 7.00
CA LEU A 109 0.68 10.87 5.81
C LEU A 109 1.76 9.82 5.52
N GLU A 110 3.04 10.18 5.68
CA GLU A 110 4.16 9.24 5.55
C GLU A 110 4.07 8.11 6.59
N ILE A 111 3.84 8.43 7.86
CA ILE A 111 3.67 7.45 8.94
C ILE A 111 2.45 6.56 8.70
N GLU A 112 1.33 7.11 8.27
CA GLU A 112 0.14 6.33 7.92
C GLU A 112 0.44 5.36 6.78
N THR A 113 1.14 5.81 5.74
CA THR A 113 1.57 4.98 4.61
C THR A 113 2.51 3.86 5.06
N LEU A 114 3.46 4.16 5.95
CA LEU A 114 4.38 3.16 6.53
C LEU A 114 3.63 2.13 7.37
N LYS A 115 2.69 2.56 8.21
CA LYS A 115 1.84 1.65 9.01
C LYS A 115 1.00 0.73 8.13
N ILE A 116 0.41 1.27 7.05
CA ILE A 116 -0.34 0.48 6.07
C ILE A 116 0.58 -0.59 5.45
N ARG A 117 1.79 -0.20 5.03
CA ARG A 117 2.79 -1.14 4.47
C ARG A 117 3.23 -2.20 5.47
N GLU A 118 3.44 -1.84 6.73
CA GLU A 118 3.83 -2.77 7.79
C GLU A 118 2.72 -3.80 8.08
N ASN A 119 1.48 -3.33 8.22
CA ASN A 119 0.32 -4.20 8.43
C ASN A 119 0.13 -5.14 7.25
N TYR A 120 0.23 -4.63 6.01
CA TYR A 120 0.20 -5.44 4.80
C TYR A 120 1.29 -6.53 4.80
N ARG A 121 2.53 -6.19 5.18
CA ARG A 121 3.63 -7.16 5.28
C ARG A 121 3.36 -8.24 6.34
N LYS A 122 2.82 -7.87 7.50
CA LYS A 122 2.46 -8.82 8.57
C LYS A 122 1.37 -9.78 8.11
N GLU A 123 0.31 -9.25 7.47
CA GLU A 123 -0.78 -10.06 6.92
C GLU A 123 -0.26 -11.03 5.85
N PHE A 124 0.58 -10.54 4.94
CA PHE A 124 1.24 -11.37 3.92
C PHE A 124 2.01 -12.54 4.53
N ILE A 125 2.92 -12.29 5.48
CA ILE A 125 3.72 -13.34 6.14
C ILE A 125 2.82 -14.34 6.90
N GLY A 126 1.77 -13.84 7.55
CA GLY A 126 0.77 -14.67 8.23
C GLY A 126 0.05 -15.63 7.27
N ASN A 127 -0.42 -15.11 6.14
CA ASN A 127 -1.13 -15.88 5.11
C ASN A 127 -0.22 -16.92 4.45
N VAL A 128 1.03 -16.55 4.12
CA VAL A 128 2.05 -17.47 3.61
C VAL A 128 2.25 -18.65 4.56
N SER A 129 2.45 -18.35 5.85
CA SER A 129 2.69 -19.36 6.88
C SER A 129 1.51 -20.33 7.00
N HIS A 130 0.28 -19.82 6.93
CA HIS A 130 -0.92 -20.64 6.99
C HIS A 130 -1.11 -21.55 5.76
N GLU A 131 -0.91 -21.01 4.55
CA GLU A 131 -1.05 -21.76 3.30
C GLU A 131 0.03 -22.84 3.13
N LEU A 132 1.23 -22.66 3.68
CA LEU A 132 2.27 -23.69 3.72
C LEU A 132 2.02 -24.75 4.79
N LYS A 133 1.59 -24.33 5.99
CA LYS A 133 1.38 -25.22 7.14
C LYS A 133 0.31 -26.29 6.88
N THR A 134 -0.77 -25.93 6.19
CA THR A 134 -1.90 -26.84 5.90
C THR A 134 -1.50 -28.06 5.06
N PRO A 135 -0.92 -27.93 3.85
CA PRO A 135 -0.47 -29.08 3.07
C PRO A 135 0.69 -29.81 3.75
N LEU A 136 1.59 -29.11 4.45
CA LEU A 136 2.69 -29.75 5.20
C LEU A 136 2.17 -30.74 6.25
N PHE A 137 1.26 -30.31 7.13
CA PHE A 137 0.68 -31.20 8.14
C PHE A 137 -0.19 -32.29 7.52
N THR A 138 -0.83 -32.01 6.39
CA THR A 138 -1.59 -33.03 5.64
C THR A 138 -0.66 -34.14 5.12
N VAL A 139 0.47 -33.77 4.52
CA VAL A 139 1.50 -34.72 4.06
C VAL A 139 2.05 -35.52 5.23
N GLN A 140 2.45 -34.83 6.31
CA GLN A 140 2.98 -35.47 7.51
C GLN A 140 1.98 -36.46 8.12
N GLY A 141 0.70 -36.09 8.25
CA GLY A 141 -0.33 -36.95 8.80
C GLY A 141 -0.59 -38.21 7.96
N TYR A 142 -0.63 -38.09 6.63
CA TYR A 142 -0.76 -39.27 5.77
C TYR A 142 0.47 -40.18 5.84
N ILE A 143 1.68 -39.63 5.91
CA ILE A 143 2.91 -40.40 6.07
C ILE A 143 2.90 -41.13 7.42
N LEU A 144 2.60 -40.44 8.52
CA LEU A 144 2.56 -41.03 9.86
C LEU A 144 1.52 -42.17 9.94
N THR A 145 0.32 -41.95 9.40
CA THR A 145 -0.72 -42.99 9.38
C THR A 145 -0.29 -44.23 8.59
N LEU A 146 0.47 -44.05 7.51
CA LEU A 146 1.05 -45.17 6.75
C LEU A 146 2.07 -45.95 7.60
N LEU A 147 2.94 -45.24 8.34
CA LEU A 147 3.92 -45.83 9.24
C LEU A 147 3.27 -46.58 10.42
N ASP A 148 2.16 -46.09 10.94
CA ASP A 148 1.40 -46.70 12.05
C ASP A 148 0.60 -47.97 11.65
N GLY A 149 0.81 -48.47 10.43
CA GLY A 149 0.31 -49.78 9.99
C GLY A 149 -0.72 -49.73 8.86
N ALA A 150 -1.22 -48.54 8.48
CA ALA A 150 -2.13 -48.41 7.32
C ALA A 150 -1.45 -48.80 5.99
N MET A 151 -0.12 -48.88 5.95
CA MET A 151 0.61 -49.42 4.80
C MET A 151 0.27 -50.88 4.48
N LYS A 152 -0.22 -51.68 5.43
CA LYS A 152 -0.54 -53.10 5.21
C LYS A 152 -1.68 -53.29 4.20
N ASP A 153 -2.68 -52.40 4.23
CA ASP A 153 -3.76 -52.38 3.24
C ASP A 153 -3.31 -51.70 1.93
N LYS A 154 -3.32 -52.44 0.82
CA LYS A 154 -2.88 -51.96 -0.50
C LYS A 154 -3.75 -50.80 -1.02
N SER A 155 -5.05 -50.81 -0.74
CA SER A 155 -6.00 -49.79 -1.19
C SER A 155 -5.78 -48.46 -0.44
N VAL A 156 -5.64 -48.55 0.89
CA VAL A 156 -5.37 -47.39 1.76
C VAL A 156 -4.00 -46.82 1.47
N ARG A 157 -2.97 -47.67 1.32
CA ARG A 157 -1.61 -47.28 0.92
C ARG A 157 -1.60 -46.42 -0.33
N LYS A 158 -2.21 -46.91 -1.42
CA LYS A 158 -2.25 -46.16 -2.69
C LYS A 158 -3.04 -44.86 -2.56
N LYS A 159 -4.15 -44.86 -1.82
CA LYS A 159 -4.96 -43.65 -1.58
C LYS A 159 -4.16 -42.59 -0.81
N TYR A 160 -3.45 -42.97 0.24
CA TYR A 160 -2.76 -42.03 1.13
C TYR A 160 -1.48 -41.50 0.48
N LEU A 161 -0.71 -42.34 -0.23
CA LEU A 161 0.42 -41.89 -1.04
C LEU A 161 -0.01 -40.87 -2.09
N LYS A 162 -1.14 -41.11 -2.79
CA LYS A 162 -1.71 -40.12 -3.72
C LYS A 162 -2.09 -38.81 -3.05
N ARG A 163 -2.63 -38.86 -1.82
CA ARG A 163 -3.01 -37.66 -1.05
C ARG A 163 -1.78 -36.89 -0.58
N ALA A 164 -0.73 -37.58 -0.12
CA ALA A 164 0.55 -36.99 0.24
C ALA A 164 1.20 -36.33 -0.98
N ASN A 165 1.26 -37.02 -2.14
CA ASN A 165 1.81 -36.44 -3.37
C ASN A 165 1.08 -35.16 -3.79
N LYS A 166 -0.27 -35.14 -3.73
CA LYS A 166 -1.04 -33.91 -3.98
C LYS A 166 -0.71 -32.78 -3.00
N GLY A 167 -0.41 -33.10 -1.74
CA GLY A 167 0.05 -32.12 -0.76
C GLY A 167 1.41 -31.52 -1.11
N VAL A 168 2.35 -32.35 -1.57
CA VAL A 168 3.67 -31.91 -2.06
C VAL A 168 3.55 -31.05 -3.31
N GLU A 169 2.74 -31.47 -4.29
CA GLU A 169 2.45 -30.67 -5.49
C GLU A 169 1.89 -29.28 -5.13
N ARG A 170 1.00 -29.21 -4.13
CA ARG A 170 0.47 -27.94 -3.63
C ARG A 170 1.55 -27.08 -2.97
N LEU A 171 2.45 -27.66 -2.18
CA LEU A 171 3.59 -26.94 -1.59
C LEU A 171 4.48 -26.34 -2.68
N ILE A 172 4.81 -27.13 -3.71
CA ILE A 172 5.62 -26.66 -4.85
C ILE A 172 4.95 -25.48 -5.54
N TYR A 173 3.63 -25.55 -5.76
CA TYR A 173 2.88 -24.44 -6.38
C TYR A 173 2.94 -23.16 -5.53
N ILE A 174 2.72 -23.26 -4.21
CA ILE A 174 2.79 -22.11 -3.31
C ILE A 174 4.20 -21.51 -3.31
N VAL A 175 5.25 -22.33 -3.24
CA VAL A 175 6.64 -21.84 -3.26
C VAL A 175 6.96 -21.12 -4.58
N LYS A 176 6.51 -21.65 -5.73
CA LYS A 176 6.68 -20.98 -7.03
C LYS A 176 5.95 -19.64 -7.10
N ASP A 177 4.72 -19.58 -6.60
CA ASP A 177 3.95 -18.32 -6.54
C ASP A 177 4.66 -17.28 -5.66
N LEU A 178 5.27 -17.70 -4.54
CA LEU A 178 6.00 -16.82 -3.63
C LEU A 178 7.31 -16.30 -4.23
N ASP A 179 8.08 -17.18 -4.88
CA ASP A 179 9.28 -16.78 -5.61
C ASP A 179 8.94 -15.73 -6.68
N MET A 180 7.83 -15.93 -7.40
CA MET A 180 7.36 -14.97 -8.40
C MET A 180 7.03 -13.61 -7.79
N ILE A 181 6.27 -13.59 -6.68
CA ILE A 181 5.94 -12.33 -5.98
C ILE A 181 7.21 -11.65 -5.47
N SER A 182 8.15 -12.39 -4.89
CA SER A 182 9.41 -11.83 -4.41
C SER A 182 10.21 -11.17 -5.55
N LYS A 183 10.26 -11.79 -6.73
CA LYS A 183 10.92 -11.22 -7.91
C LYS A 183 10.25 -9.94 -8.41
N LEU A 184 8.92 -9.89 -8.34
CA LEU A 184 8.13 -8.73 -8.74
C LEU A 184 8.32 -7.55 -7.77
N GLU A 185 8.38 -7.78 -6.44
CA GLU A 185 8.51 -6.71 -5.45
C GLU A 185 9.88 -6.04 -5.43
N VAL A 186 10.95 -6.81 -5.67
CA VAL A 186 12.32 -6.27 -5.70
C VAL A 186 12.61 -5.50 -7.00
N GLY A 187 11.64 -5.43 -7.93
CA GLY A 187 11.82 -4.87 -9.26
C GLY A 187 12.79 -5.69 -10.12
N GLY A 188 13.06 -6.94 -9.73
CA GLY A 188 14.05 -7.81 -10.36
C GLY A 188 13.50 -8.62 -11.54
N LEU A 189 12.24 -8.43 -11.93
CA LEU A 189 11.67 -9.10 -13.09
C LEU A 189 12.24 -8.46 -14.38
N GLN A 190 13.37 -8.97 -14.86
CA GLN A 190 13.85 -8.67 -16.21
C GLN A 190 13.01 -9.44 -17.22
N LEU A 191 12.18 -8.72 -17.97
CA LEU A 191 11.37 -9.30 -19.04
C LEU A 191 12.24 -9.64 -20.25
N GLN A 192 12.14 -10.87 -20.73
CA GLN A 192 12.76 -11.32 -21.97
C GLN A 192 11.75 -11.18 -23.11
N LYS A 193 11.60 -9.96 -23.64
CA LYS A 193 10.61 -9.67 -24.68
C LYS A 193 11.04 -10.20 -26.04
N GLU A 194 10.19 -11.00 -26.66
CA GLU A 194 10.36 -11.54 -28.01
C GLU A 194 9.09 -11.40 -28.84
N ARG A 195 9.20 -11.63 -30.14
CA ARG A 195 8.05 -11.65 -31.06
C ARG A 195 7.51 -13.07 -31.14
N PHE A 196 6.22 -13.23 -30.90
CA PHE A 196 5.57 -14.53 -31.02
C PHE A 196 4.09 -14.41 -31.37
N ASN A 197 3.53 -15.49 -31.92
CA ASN A 197 2.10 -15.59 -32.22
C ASN A 197 1.29 -15.94 -30.96
N ILE A 198 0.44 -15.01 -30.51
CA ILE A 198 -0.39 -15.19 -29.31
C ILE A 198 -1.41 -16.33 -29.46
N ILE A 199 -1.95 -16.55 -30.66
CA ILE A 199 -2.91 -17.63 -30.93
C ILE A 199 -2.27 -18.99 -30.69
N LYS A 200 -1.03 -19.18 -31.16
CA LYS A 200 -0.27 -20.43 -30.95
C LYS A 200 0.02 -20.65 -29.46
N LEU A 201 0.34 -19.60 -28.72
CA LEU A 201 0.54 -19.68 -27.28
C LEU A 201 -0.74 -20.11 -26.56
N ILE A 202 -1.89 -19.51 -26.88
CA ILE A 202 -3.17 -19.87 -26.28
C ILE A 202 -3.54 -21.33 -26.62
N GLN A 203 -3.33 -21.76 -27.86
CA GLN A 203 -3.56 -23.15 -28.27
C GLN A 203 -2.71 -24.13 -27.46
N ASN A 204 -1.42 -23.85 -27.25
CA ASN A 204 -0.56 -24.69 -26.42
C ASN A 204 -1.07 -24.80 -24.97
N VAL A 205 -1.66 -23.71 -24.44
CA VAL A 205 -2.28 -23.71 -23.10
C VAL A 205 -3.57 -24.53 -23.08
N PHE A 206 -4.39 -24.47 -24.15
CA PHE A 206 -5.55 -25.34 -24.29
C PHE A 206 -5.17 -26.81 -24.26
N ASP A 207 -4.17 -27.21 -25.05
CA ASP A 207 -3.69 -28.59 -25.12
C ASP A 207 -3.17 -29.07 -23.74
N LEU A 208 -2.45 -28.21 -23.02
CA LEU A 208 -1.96 -28.50 -21.67
C LEU A 208 -3.12 -28.72 -20.67
N LEU A 209 -4.20 -27.97 -20.80
CA LEU A 209 -5.32 -27.96 -19.86
C LEU A 209 -6.49 -28.85 -20.28
N GLU A 210 -6.45 -29.46 -21.46
CA GLU A 210 -7.52 -30.29 -22.03
C GLU A 210 -7.97 -31.39 -21.06
N MET A 211 -7.03 -32.20 -20.54
CA MET A 211 -7.36 -33.25 -19.57
C MET A 211 -7.99 -32.72 -18.27
N LYS A 212 -7.66 -31.48 -17.89
CA LYS A 212 -8.22 -30.86 -16.68
C LYS A 212 -9.62 -30.33 -16.93
N ALA A 213 -9.85 -29.70 -18.08
CA ALA A 213 -11.17 -29.25 -18.53
C ALA A 213 -12.13 -30.43 -18.76
N ALA A 214 -11.66 -31.50 -19.41
CA ALA A 214 -12.43 -32.71 -19.69
C ALA A 214 -12.96 -33.39 -18.40
N LYS A 215 -12.20 -33.35 -17.29
CA LYS A 215 -12.67 -33.88 -15.99
C LYS A 215 -13.91 -33.17 -15.45
N LYS A 216 -14.09 -31.89 -15.78
CA LYS A 216 -15.30 -31.10 -15.47
C LYS A 216 -16.26 -30.97 -16.67
N LYS A 217 -15.94 -31.63 -17.79
CA LYS A 217 -16.68 -31.54 -19.06
C LYS A 217 -16.81 -30.09 -19.56
N ILE A 218 -15.78 -29.29 -19.35
CA ILE A 218 -15.73 -27.90 -19.82
C ILE A 218 -15.12 -27.87 -21.21
N ASN A 219 -15.78 -27.19 -22.15
CA ASN A 219 -15.25 -26.99 -23.50
C ASN A 219 -14.35 -25.74 -23.53
N LEU A 220 -13.13 -25.89 -24.06
CA LEU A 220 -12.22 -24.79 -24.33
C LEU A 220 -12.36 -24.42 -25.82
N ILE A 221 -12.76 -23.20 -26.12
CA ILE A 221 -13.02 -22.74 -27.50
C ILE A 221 -12.41 -21.36 -27.75
N PHE A 222 -12.08 -21.11 -29.01
CA PHE A 222 -11.90 -19.76 -29.52
C PHE A 222 -13.25 -19.21 -30.00
N ASP A 223 -13.42 -17.89 -29.96
CA ASP A 223 -14.59 -17.18 -30.48
C ASP A 223 -14.75 -17.34 -32.00
N ILE A 224 -13.62 -17.35 -32.71
CA ILE A 224 -13.55 -17.52 -34.17
C ILE A 224 -12.50 -18.54 -34.59
N ASP A 225 -12.58 -18.99 -35.84
CA ASP A 225 -11.54 -19.84 -36.42
C ASP A 225 -10.32 -19.03 -36.85
N TYR A 226 -9.37 -18.89 -35.92
CA TYR A 226 -8.10 -18.19 -36.16
C TYR A 226 -7.19 -18.85 -37.19
N LYS A 227 -7.49 -20.06 -37.66
CA LYS A 227 -6.74 -20.65 -38.78
C LYS A 227 -6.92 -19.84 -40.07
N SER A 228 -8.05 -19.13 -40.19
CA SER A 228 -8.43 -18.37 -41.38
C SER A 228 -7.94 -16.91 -41.36
N THR A 229 -7.75 -16.31 -40.17
CA THR A 229 -7.37 -14.89 -39.98
C THR A 229 -5.87 -14.63 -39.98
N GLY A 230 -5.04 -15.67 -39.90
CA GLY A 230 -3.58 -15.57 -39.87
C GLY A 230 -3.00 -15.31 -38.47
N PRO A 231 -1.67 -15.30 -38.33
CA PRO A 231 -1.01 -15.14 -37.04
C PRO A 231 -1.16 -13.72 -36.48
N ILE A 232 -1.40 -13.62 -35.16
CA ILE A 232 -1.39 -12.34 -34.44
C ILE A 232 -0.08 -12.26 -33.66
N GLU A 233 0.86 -11.47 -34.17
CA GLU A 233 2.19 -11.29 -33.59
C GLU A 233 2.18 -10.20 -32.51
N VAL A 234 2.69 -10.53 -31.32
CA VAL A 234 2.81 -9.62 -30.17
C VAL A 234 4.27 -9.51 -29.72
N TYR A 235 4.62 -8.42 -29.05
CA TYR A 235 5.98 -8.20 -28.52
C TYR A 235 5.98 -8.18 -26.99
N ALA A 236 6.27 -9.33 -26.38
CA ALA A 236 6.20 -9.54 -24.93
C ALA A 236 7.10 -10.70 -24.48
N ASP A 237 7.19 -10.93 -23.18
CA ASP A 237 7.85 -12.11 -22.63
C ASP A 237 6.92 -13.33 -22.75
N GLN A 238 7.26 -14.26 -23.66
CA GLN A 238 6.41 -15.39 -24.02
C GLN A 238 6.09 -16.29 -22.82
N GLU A 239 7.08 -16.59 -21.98
CA GLU A 239 6.90 -17.46 -20.80
C GLU A 239 5.95 -16.80 -19.79
N ARG A 240 6.10 -15.49 -19.58
CA ARG A 240 5.24 -14.73 -18.65
C ARG A 240 3.83 -14.59 -19.15
N ILE A 241 3.63 -14.36 -20.44
CA ILE A 241 2.29 -14.30 -21.03
C ILE A 241 1.63 -15.69 -21.02
N GLN A 242 2.38 -16.77 -21.25
CA GLN A 242 1.87 -18.13 -21.07
C GLN A 242 1.39 -18.36 -19.65
N GLN A 243 2.12 -17.86 -18.65
CA GLN A 243 1.72 -17.92 -17.25
C GLN A 243 0.42 -17.13 -16.98
N VAL A 244 0.25 -15.95 -17.58
CA VAL A 244 -0.98 -15.15 -17.49
C VAL A 244 -2.17 -15.94 -18.02
N VAL A 245 -2.09 -16.42 -19.27
CA VAL A 245 -3.16 -17.16 -19.94
C VAL A 245 -3.48 -18.45 -19.17
N THR A 246 -2.45 -19.18 -18.72
CA THR A 246 -2.63 -20.40 -17.90
C THR A 246 -3.37 -20.11 -16.61
N ASN A 247 -3.02 -19.03 -15.88
CA ASN A 247 -3.69 -18.68 -14.63
C ASN A 247 -5.15 -18.29 -14.83
N LEU A 248 -5.47 -17.53 -15.90
CA LEU A 248 -6.83 -17.15 -16.23
C LEU A 248 -7.68 -18.38 -16.57
N ILE A 249 -7.21 -19.24 -17.50
CA ILE A 249 -7.96 -20.45 -17.89
C ILE A 249 -8.07 -21.44 -16.73
N VAL A 250 -7.03 -21.60 -15.91
CA VAL A 250 -7.11 -22.46 -14.71
C VAL A 250 -8.16 -21.94 -13.73
N ASN A 251 -8.27 -20.63 -13.53
CA ASN A 251 -9.31 -20.04 -12.71
C ASN A 251 -10.69 -20.27 -13.32
N SER A 252 -10.86 -20.07 -14.62
CA SER A 252 -12.12 -20.32 -15.32
C SER A 252 -12.53 -21.81 -15.27
N ILE A 253 -11.59 -22.77 -15.37
CA ILE A 253 -11.90 -24.21 -15.17
C ILE A 253 -12.30 -24.48 -13.72
N LYS A 254 -11.70 -23.77 -12.77
CA LYS A 254 -11.93 -23.98 -11.35
C LYS A 254 -13.31 -23.47 -10.95
N TYR A 255 -13.66 -22.23 -11.27
CA TYR A 255 -14.92 -21.60 -10.90
C TYR A 255 -16.02 -21.74 -11.97
N GLY A 256 -15.68 -22.35 -13.11
CA GLY A 256 -16.61 -22.69 -14.19
C GLY A 256 -17.62 -23.77 -13.79
N LYS A 257 -18.77 -23.73 -14.45
CA LYS A 257 -19.84 -24.72 -14.28
C LYS A 257 -19.45 -26.06 -14.91
N ASN A 258 -19.86 -27.18 -14.33
CA ASN A 258 -19.76 -28.49 -14.99
C ASN A 258 -20.60 -28.47 -16.29
N ASN A 259 -20.08 -29.07 -17.37
CA ASN A 259 -20.65 -28.94 -18.71
C ASN A 259 -20.68 -27.49 -19.23
N GLY A 260 -19.82 -26.62 -18.70
CA GLY A 260 -19.69 -25.23 -19.13
C GLY A 260 -18.77 -25.06 -20.35
N SER A 261 -18.47 -23.80 -20.65
CA SER A 261 -17.57 -23.40 -21.73
C SER A 261 -16.69 -22.26 -21.27
N ILE A 262 -15.46 -22.26 -21.77
CA ILE A 262 -14.51 -21.16 -21.62
C ILE A 262 -14.14 -20.75 -23.04
N GLU A 263 -14.37 -19.48 -23.33
CA GLU A 263 -14.11 -18.87 -24.62
C GLU A 263 -12.94 -17.91 -24.50
N VAL A 264 -12.01 -17.96 -25.45
CA VAL A 264 -10.91 -17.00 -25.54
C VAL A 264 -10.99 -16.27 -26.86
N SER A 265 -11.08 -14.94 -26.80
CA SER A 265 -11.03 -14.08 -27.99
C SER A 265 -9.79 -13.21 -27.98
N VAL A 266 -9.30 -12.92 -29.18
CA VAL A 266 -8.17 -12.03 -29.45
C VAL A 266 -8.58 -11.04 -30.53
N GLU A 267 -8.69 -9.77 -30.15
CA GLU A 267 -9.16 -8.71 -31.02
C GLU A 267 -8.13 -7.59 -31.14
N ASP A 268 -8.16 -6.92 -32.30
CA ASP A 268 -7.36 -5.73 -32.53
C ASP A 268 -7.95 -4.52 -31.82
N LEU A 269 -7.09 -3.81 -31.09
CA LEU A 269 -7.42 -2.55 -30.45
C LEU A 269 -6.74 -1.37 -31.17
N ILE A 270 -7.27 -0.17 -30.92
CA ILE A 270 -6.69 1.07 -31.43
C ILE A 270 -5.24 1.23 -30.89
N LYS A 271 -4.36 1.88 -31.67
CA LYS A 271 -2.95 2.17 -31.34
C LYS A 271 -2.00 0.96 -31.33
N ASN A 272 -2.20 0.01 -32.25
CA ASN A 272 -1.30 -1.13 -32.42
C ASN A 272 -1.22 -2.03 -31.17
N LYS A 273 -2.37 -2.22 -30.52
CA LYS A 273 -2.53 -3.14 -29.39
C LYS A 273 -3.51 -4.24 -29.75
N VAL A 274 -3.42 -5.36 -29.05
CA VAL A 274 -4.44 -6.43 -29.05
C VAL A 274 -5.04 -6.54 -27.67
N ILE A 275 -6.29 -6.98 -27.61
CA ILE A 275 -6.95 -7.36 -26.36
C ILE A 275 -7.23 -8.86 -26.42
N VAL A 276 -6.85 -9.56 -25.35
CA VAL A 276 -7.18 -10.97 -25.14
C VAL A 276 -8.26 -11.01 -24.08
N ARG A 277 -9.40 -11.65 -24.36
CA ARG A 277 -10.50 -11.86 -23.42
C ARG A 277 -10.63 -13.34 -23.10
N VAL A 278 -10.80 -13.68 -21.83
CA VAL A 278 -11.07 -15.03 -21.34
C VAL A 278 -12.42 -14.99 -20.64
N THR A 279 -13.42 -15.59 -21.25
CA THR A 279 -14.82 -15.54 -20.81
C THR A 279 -15.27 -16.92 -20.36
N ASP A 280 -15.85 -17.00 -19.17
CA ASP A 280 -16.40 -18.24 -18.61
C ASP A 280 -17.86 -18.07 -18.21
N ASN A 281 -18.61 -19.17 -18.26
CA ASN A 281 -20.00 -19.27 -17.78
C ASN A 281 -20.10 -19.87 -16.37
N GLY A 282 -19.14 -19.51 -15.52
CA GLY A 282 -19.05 -19.95 -14.13
C GLY A 282 -20.03 -19.26 -13.17
N GLU A 283 -19.70 -19.34 -11.89
CA GLU A 283 -20.50 -18.73 -10.81
C GLU A 283 -20.53 -17.19 -10.85
N GLY A 284 -19.59 -16.56 -11.56
CA GLY A 284 -19.42 -15.12 -11.54
C GLY A 284 -18.93 -14.58 -10.20
N ILE A 285 -18.69 -13.27 -10.14
CA ILE A 285 -18.10 -12.57 -9.00
C ILE A 285 -19.10 -11.49 -8.56
N GLU A 286 -19.43 -11.45 -7.26
CA GLU A 286 -20.25 -10.37 -6.72
C GLU A 286 -19.52 -9.02 -6.80
N ALA A 287 -20.26 -7.94 -7.06
CA ALA A 287 -19.70 -6.60 -7.27
C ALA A 287 -18.77 -6.12 -6.14
N GLN A 288 -19.06 -6.50 -4.90
CA GLN A 288 -18.24 -6.16 -3.72
C GLN A 288 -16.83 -6.77 -3.75
N HIS A 289 -16.63 -7.84 -4.52
CA HIS A 289 -15.37 -8.57 -4.60
C HIS A 289 -14.51 -8.18 -5.81
N ILE A 290 -15.10 -7.58 -6.85
CA ILE A 290 -14.44 -7.27 -8.13
C ILE A 290 -13.15 -6.45 -7.92
N ASN A 291 -13.18 -5.42 -7.08
CA ASN A 291 -11.99 -4.58 -6.83
C ASN A 291 -10.89 -5.30 -6.04
N ARG A 292 -11.23 -6.43 -5.42
CA ARG A 292 -10.37 -7.15 -4.47
C ARG A 292 -9.79 -8.44 -5.04
N VAL A 293 -10.31 -8.96 -6.16
CA VAL A 293 -9.84 -10.24 -6.73
C VAL A 293 -8.36 -10.27 -7.13
N PHE A 294 -7.74 -9.09 -7.30
CA PHE A 294 -6.32 -8.95 -7.57
C PHE A 294 -5.46 -8.75 -6.31
N GLU A 295 -6.06 -8.63 -5.12
CA GLU A 295 -5.35 -8.62 -3.85
C GLU A 295 -4.69 -9.99 -3.60
N ARG A 296 -3.50 -9.98 -3.00
CA ARG A 296 -2.77 -11.23 -2.68
C ARG A 296 -3.50 -12.00 -1.59
N PHE A 297 -3.57 -13.33 -1.75
CA PHE A 297 -4.27 -14.24 -0.84
C PHE A 297 -5.77 -14.01 -0.72
N TYR A 298 -6.34 -13.07 -1.49
CA TYR A 298 -7.76 -12.80 -1.44
C TYR A 298 -8.56 -13.89 -2.13
N ARG A 299 -9.68 -14.26 -1.50
CA ARG A 299 -10.59 -15.30 -1.95
C ARG A 299 -12.00 -14.93 -1.50
N VAL A 300 -12.97 -15.05 -2.40
CA VAL A 300 -14.39 -14.78 -2.12
C VAL A 300 -14.90 -15.70 -0.99
N ASP A 301 -14.66 -17.01 -1.12
CA ASP A 301 -15.06 -17.99 -0.09
C ASP A 301 -13.88 -18.56 0.70
N LYS A 302 -13.97 -18.56 2.04
CA LYS A 302 -12.98 -19.17 2.96
C LYS A 302 -13.25 -20.65 3.27
N SER A 303 -14.48 -21.13 3.10
CA SER A 303 -14.96 -22.45 3.55
C SER A 303 -15.08 -23.49 2.41
N GLY A 304 -15.70 -23.15 1.28
CA GLY A 304 -15.88 -24.07 0.14
C GLY A 304 -14.64 -24.26 -0.74
N SER A 305 -13.87 -23.19 -0.92
CA SER A 305 -12.75 -23.11 -1.86
C SER A 305 -11.49 -23.89 -1.42
N ARG A 306 -11.43 -24.39 -0.18
CA ARG A 306 -10.31 -25.23 0.30
C ARG A 306 -10.23 -26.57 -0.43
N LYS A 307 -11.38 -27.11 -0.90
CA LYS A 307 -11.45 -28.38 -1.63
C LYS A 307 -10.82 -28.30 -3.03
N GLU A 308 -10.95 -27.17 -3.71
CA GLU A 308 -10.46 -27.02 -5.09
C GLU A 308 -9.03 -26.48 -5.20
N GLY A 309 -8.42 -26.01 -4.10
CA GLY A 309 -7.01 -25.61 -4.08
C GLY A 309 -6.73 -24.30 -4.82
N GLY A 310 -6.30 -23.27 -4.10
CA GLY A 310 -5.86 -22.02 -4.70
C GLY A 310 -5.13 -21.22 -3.64
N SER A 311 -3.95 -20.73 -3.98
CA SER A 311 -3.12 -19.87 -3.11
C SER A 311 -3.75 -18.49 -2.91
N GLY A 312 -4.65 -18.06 -3.80
CA GLY A 312 -5.11 -16.67 -3.86
C GLY A 312 -4.04 -15.72 -4.42
N LEU A 313 -2.96 -16.28 -5.00
CA LEU A 313 -1.87 -15.50 -5.58
C LEU A 313 -1.99 -15.38 -7.11
N GLY A 314 -2.70 -16.30 -7.77
CA GLY A 314 -2.77 -16.37 -9.24
C GLY A 314 -3.14 -15.05 -9.93
N LEU A 315 -4.25 -14.41 -9.55
CA LEU A 315 -4.67 -13.14 -10.16
C LEU A 315 -3.74 -11.97 -9.81
N SER A 316 -3.14 -11.97 -8.61
CA SER A 316 -2.13 -10.97 -8.25
C SER A 316 -0.85 -11.11 -9.09
N ILE A 317 -0.45 -12.35 -9.41
CA ILE A 317 0.66 -12.64 -10.31
C ILE A 317 0.33 -12.16 -11.73
N VAL A 318 -0.89 -12.43 -12.22
CA VAL A 318 -1.36 -11.93 -13.53
C VAL A 318 -1.24 -10.41 -13.59
N LYS A 319 -1.81 -9.71 -12.60
CA LYS A 319 -1.76 -8.25 -12.54
C LYS A 319 -0.32 -7.73 -12.59
N HIS A 320 0.57 -8.27 -11.78
CA HIS A 320 1.96 -7.82 -11.74
C HIS A 320 2.77 -8.15 -13.01
N ILE A 321 2.52 -9.31 -13.64
CA ILE A 321 3.15 -9.62 -14.94
C ILE A 321 2.74 -8.58 -15.98
N LEU A 322 1.45 -8.24 -16.05
CA LEU A 322 0.95 -7.26 -17.01
C LEU A 322 1.45 -5.84 -16.68
N GLU A 323 1.48 -5.45 -15.41
CA GLU A 323 2.08 -4.18 -14.96
C GLU A 323 3.56 -4.08 -15.36
N ALA A 324 4.34 -5.17 -15.23
CA ALA A 324 5.73 -5.21 -15.69
C ALA A 324 5.85 -5.04 -17.21
N HIS A 325 4.83 -5.49 -17.97
CA HIS A 325 4.72 -5.25 -19.41
C HIS A 325 4.17 -3.86 -19.75
N SER A 326 3.84 -3.01 -18.77
CA SER A 326 3.12 -1.74 -18.96
C SER A 326 1.72 -1.92 -19.57
N GLU A 327 1.09 -3.05 -19.28
CA GLU A 327 -0.24 -3.42 -19.73
C GLU A 327 -1.24 -3.46 -18.56
N LYS A 328 -2.53 -3.52 -18.90
CA LYS A 328 -3.62 -3.52 -17.91
C LYS A 328 -4.47 -4.78 -18.04
N ILE A 329 -5.00 -5.22 -16.91
CA ILE A 329 -6.06 -6.24 -16.82
C ILE A 329 -7.37 -5.57 -16.41
N TYR A 330 -8.45 -6.08 -16.97
CA TYR A 330 -9.83 -5.70 -16.69
C TYR A 330 -10.62 -6.95 -16.32
N VAL A 331 -11.69 -6.75 -15.58
CA VAL A 331 -12.60 -7.80 -15.17
C VAL A 331 -14.03 -7.27 -15.26
N GLU A 332 -14.88 -8.03 -15.94
CA GLU A 332 -16.31 -7.81 -16.01
C GLU A 332 -16.99 -9.10 -15.57
N SER A 333 -17.89 -9.03 -14.59
CA SER A 333 -18.49 -10.24 -14.06
C SER A 333 -19.86 -9.96 -13.47
N GLN A 334 -20.75 -10.93 -13.64
CA GLN A 334 -22.07 -10.92 -13.04
C GLN A 334 -22.30 -12.24 -12.32
N TYR A 335 -22.63 -12.14 -11.03
CA TYR A 335 -22.92 -13.30 -10.18
C TYR A 335 -24.07 -14.14 -10.76
N GLY A 336 -23.85 -15.45 -10.87
CA GLY A 336 -24.74 -16.43 -11.47
C GLY A 336 -24.67 -16.54 -13.00
N VAL A 337 -23.92 -15.67 -13.68
CA VAL A 337 -23.81 -15.66 -15.15
C VAL A 337 -22.43 -16.11 -15.61
N GLY A 338 -21.37 -15.49 -15.09
CA GLY A 338 -20.01 -15.73 -15.56
C GLY A 338 -19.05 -14.58 -15.30
N SER A 339 -17.82 -14.73 -15.80
CA SER A 339 -16.79 -13.70 -15.71
C SER A 339 -16.02 -13.58 -17.02
N GLU A 340 -15.65 -12.37 -17.37
CA GLU A 340 -14.68 -12.05 -18.40
C GLU A 340 -13.46 -11.40 -17.75
N PHE A 341 -12.29 -11.96 -17.99
CA PHE A 341 -11.01 -11.34 -17.70
C PHE A 341 -10.33 -10.96 -19.01
N SER A 342 -9.99 -9.69 -19.17
CA SER A 342 -9.37 -9.21 -20.40
C SER A 342 -8.09 -8.42 -20.13
N PHE A 343 -7.10 -8.54 -21.03
CA PHE A 343 -5.85 -7.81 -20.91
C PHE A 343 -5.32 -7.36 -22.26
N THR A 344 -4.58 -6.25 -22.25
CA THR A 344 -4.01 -5.66 -23.46
C THR A 344 -2.55 -6.09 -23.68
N MET A 345 -2.11 -6.10 -24.93
CA MET A 345 -0.71 -6.31 -25.30
C MET A 345 -0.31 -5.44 -26.49
N GLU A 346 0.97 -5.10 -26.61
CA GLU A 346 1.53 -4.46 -27.81
C GLU A 346 1.66 -5.45 -28.97
N LYS A 347 1.18 -5.07 -30.16
CA LYS A 347 1.47 -5.80 -31.39
C LYS A 347 2.94 -5.67 -31.74
N ALA A 348 3.53 -6.75 -32.24
CA ALA A 348 4.84 -6.69 -32.85
C ALA A 348 4.79 -5.77 -34.09
N LYS A 349 5.74 -4.83 -34.17
CA LYS A 349 5.86 -3.92 -35.32
C LYS A 349 6.46 -4.58 -36.55
#